data_AF-A0A1D9LEY7-F1
#
_entry.id   AF-A0A1D9LEY7-F1
#
_cell.length_a   1.000
_cell.length_b   1.000
_cell.length_c   1.000
_cell.angle_alpha   90.00
_cell.angle_beta   90.00
_cell.angle_gamma   90.00
#
_symmetry.space_group_name_H-M   'P 1'
#
loop_
_entity.id
_entity.type
_entity.pdbx_description
1 polymer ?
#
loop_
_entity_poly.entity_id
_entity_poly.type
_entity_poly.pdbx_seq_one_letter_code
_entity_poly.pdbx_strand_id
1 'polypeptide(L)'
;MHKILQILSWLPLAACLGMPAFAAEAVRPYQGPLKCAASEMEDMWLDQRLGCLKSGSRFIVNAAGAEGAVQDMAYVVNEAIYDKDFYLINNRKVRYFQSFLCVRNHPKGVRSLFLSGDLANALELNNLGRKPAGIGPTSVNISGGDRAGGVATTCDPAKHPLIVDYSSGKVESVNPLALQTLHVYELPYN
;
A
#
# COMPACT_ATOMS: atom_id res chain seq x y z
N MET A 1 51.99 31.76 -23.63
CA MET A 1 52.94 30.68 -23.21
C MET A 1 53.11 30.83 -21.69
N HIS A 2 53.35 29.85 -20.81
CA HIS A 2 53.28 28.37 -20.76
C HIS A 2 53.42 28.04 -19.23
N LYS A 3 52.86 27.02 -18.57
CA LYS A 3 51.96 25.90 -18.92
C LYS A 3 51.24 25.42 -17.63
N ILE A 4 50.18 24.62 -17.73
CA ILE A 4 49.61 23.80 -16.63
C ILE A 4 50.57 22.61 -16.35
N LEU A 5 50.81 22.19 -15.09
CA LEU A 5 50.57 20.81 -14.58
C LEU A 5 50.91 20.57 -13.08
N GLN A 6 50.21 19.58 -12.54
CA GLN A 6 50.13 19.02 -11.19
C GLN A 6 51.39 18.27 -10.71
N ILE A 7 51.43 17.94 -9.40
CA ILE A 7 51.68 16.60 -8.79
C ILE A 7 51.10 16.68 -7.35
N LEU A 8 50.02 15.97 -6.99
CA LEU A 8 49.85 14.53 -6.69
C LEU A 8 50.42 14.05 -5.33
N SER A 9 49.51 13.89 -4.37
CA SER A 9 49.53 12.91 -3.27
C SER A 9 48.08 12.79 -2.75
N TRP A 10 47.21 11.95 -3.32
CA TRP A 10 47.11 10.48 -3.16
C TRP A 10 47.03 10.01 -1.71
N LEU A 11 45.81 9.59 -1.32
CA LEU A 11 45.39 8.56 -0.33
C LEU A 11 44.27 9.07 0.59
N PRO A 12 43.23 8.25 0.87
CA PRO A 12 42.55 7.33 -0.03
C PRO A 12 41.03 7.57 -0.10
N LEU A 13 40.36 6.85 -1.01
CA LEU A 13 38.91 6.81 -1.16
C LEU A 13 38.21 6.12 0.04
N ALA A 14 36.89 6.34 0.11
CA ALA A 14 35.92 5.44 0.72
C ALA A 14 35.96 5.26 2.26
N ALA A 15 35.80 6.36 2.99
CA ALA A 15 34.88 6.35 4.13
C ALA A 15 33.43 6.36 3.61
N CYS A 16 33.02 5.28 2.94
CA CYS A 16 31.59 5.00 2.80
C CYS A 16 31.07 4.71 4.20
N LEU A 17 30.49 5.73 4.83
CA LEU A 17 29.66 5.57 6.01
C LEU A 17 28.51 4.65 5.62
N GLY A 18 28.71 3.36 5.85
CA GLY A 18 27.67 2.36 5.81
C GLY A 18 26.70 2.66 6.94
N MET A 19 25.78 3.60 6.69
CA MET A 19 24.54 3.65 7.45
C MET A 19 23.96 2.22 7.38
N PRO A 20 23.60 1.61 8.52
CA PRO A 20 22.99 0.29 8.47
C PRO A 20 21.77 0.41 7.55
N ALA A 21 21.76 -0.38 6.48
CA ALA A 21 20.57 -0.58 5.69
C ALA A 21 19.58 -1.31 6.59
N PHE A 22 18.76 -0.54 7.30
CA PHE A 22 17.75 -1.06 8.21
C PHE A 22 16.85 -2.00 7.42
N ALA A 23 17.00 -3.30 7.67
CA ALA A 23 16.31 -4.32 6.93
C ALA A 23 14.81 -4.22 7.22
N ALA A 24 14.00 -4.21 6.16
CA ALA A 24 12.55 -4.33 6.31
C ALA A 24 12.23 -5.72 6.89
N GLU A 25 11.40 -5.77 7.93
CA GLU A 25 11.00 -7.01 8.56
C GLU A 25 9.88 -7.67 7.74
N ALA A 26 10.04 -8.94 7.38
CA ALA A 26 9.04 -9.69 6.65
C ALA A 26 7.91 -10.15 7.59
N VAL A 27 6.70 -9.64 7.37
CA VAL A 27 5.52 -9.95 8.17
C VAL A 27 4.70 -11.03 7.47
N ARG A 28 4.15 -11.99 8.23
CA ARG A 28 3.21 -12.97 7.67
C ARG A 28 1.83 -12.32 7.51
N PRO A 29 1.23 -12.34 6.30
CA PRO A 29 -0.14 -11.89 6.08
C PRO A 29 -1.14 -12.80 6.78
N TYR A 30 -2.31 -12.25 7.09
CA TYR A 30 -3.39 -12.94 7.79
C TYR A 30 -3.84 -14.24 7.11
N GLN A 31 -4.16 -15.26 7.93
CA GLN A 31 -4.53 -16.62 7.48
C GLN A 31 -5.83 -17.13 8.09
N GLY A 32 -6.56 -16.31 8.85
CA GLY A 32 -7.78 -16.71 9.53
C GLY A 32 -9.07 -16.37 8.78
N PRO A 33 -10.25 -16.56 9.42
CA PRO A 33 -11.54 -16.15 8.86
C PRO A 33 -11.59 -14.64 8.64
N LEU A 34 -11.99 -14.20 7.44
CA LEU A 34 -12.06 -12.79 7.10
C LEU A 34 -12.91 -11.99 8.10
N LYS A 35 -12.45 -10.79 8.47
CA LYS A 35 -13.12 -9.91 9.44
C LYS A 35 -13.69 -8.67 8.73
N CYS A 36 -14.78 -8.14 9.29
CA CYS A 36 -15.26 -6.78 8.99
C CYS A 36 -15.65 -5.99 10.25
N ALA A 37 -15.93 -6.66 11.37
CA ALA A 37 -15.82 -6.01 12.68
C ALA A 37 -14.33 -5.85 13.06
N ALA A 38 -13.99 -4.75 13.74
CA ALA A 38 -12.70 -4.60 14.41
C ALA A 38 -12.93 -4.38 15.91
N SER A 39 -12.17 -5.11 16.72
CA SER A 39 -12.26 -5.19 18.17
C SER A 39 -10.93 -4.87 18.85
N GLU A 40 -9.81 -5.19 18.20
CA GLU A 40 -8.44 -4.94 18.65
C GLU A 40 -7.57 -4.27 17.54
N MET A 41 -6.33 -3.89 17.86
CA MET A 41 -5.42 -3.24 16.91
C MET A 41 -5.15 -4.12 15.69
N GLU A 42 -5.04 -5.41 15.94
CA GLU A 42 -4.69 -6.42 14.96
C GLU A 42 -5.79 -6.51 13.89
N ASP A 43 -7.07 -6.41 14.27
CA ASP A 43 -8.20 -6.43 13.33
C ASP A 43 -8.21 -5.27 12.31
N MET A 44 -7.46 -4.20 12.58
CA MET A 44 -7.40 -2.99 11.76
C MET A 44 -6.41 -3.08 10.59
N TRP A 45 -5.71 -4.21 10.39
CA TRP A 45 -4.87 -4.39 9.20
C TRP A 45 -5.68 -4.80 7.97
N LEU A 46 -5.38 -4.18 6.83
CA LEU A 46 -6.02 -4.32 5.52
C LEU A 46 -6.17 -5.76 5.01
N ASP A 47 -5.25 -6.66 5.35
CA ASP A 47 -5.35 -8.09 5.03
C ASP A 47 -6.44 -8.83 5.84
N GLN A 48 -6.75 -8.37 7.05
CA GLN A 48 -7.88 -8.87 7.85
C GLN A 48 -9.22 -8.28 7.43
N ARG A 49 -9.23 -7.03 6.94
CA ARG A 49 -10.44 -6.29 6.52
C ARG A 49 -11.11 -6.79 5.24
N LEU A 50 -10.48 -7.71 4.50
CA LEU A 50 -11.02 -8.24 3.24
C LEU A 50 -12.47 -8.78 3.37
N GLY A 51 -12.92 -9.14 4.58
CA GLY A 51 -14.29 -9.58 4.85
C GLY A 51 -15.36 -8.50 4.69
N CYS A 52 -14.98 -7.22 4.60
CA CYS A 52 -15.90 -6.14 4.26
C CYS A 52 -16.30 -6.13 2.76
N LEU A 53 -15.51 -6.77 1.91
CA LEU A 53 -15.70 -6.75 0.46
C LEU A 53 -16.47 -7.96 -0.06
N LYS A 54 -17.24 -7.76 -1.13
CA LYS A 54 -17.97 -8.82 -1.85
C LYS A 54 -17.86 -8.56 -3.34
N SER A 55 -17.71 -9.62 -4.14
CA SER A 55 -17.77 -9.47 -5.61
C SER A 55 -19.09 -8.79 -6.03
N GLY A 56 -18.99 -7.85 -6.97
CA GLY A 56 -20.09 -7.00 -7.42
C GLY A 56 -20.42 -5.79 -6.54
N SER A 57 -19.83 -5.65 -5.34
CA SER A 57 -20.02 -4.44 -4.52
C SER A 57 -19.34 -3.24 -5.16
N ARG A 58 -19.90 -2.04 -4.96
CA ARG A 58 -19.24 -0.78 -5.37
C ARG A 58 -17.92 -0.64 -4.60
N PHE A 59 -16.89 -0.18 -5.30
CA PHE A 59 -15.58 0.09 -4.72
C PHE A 59 -15.10 1.48 -5.10
N ILE A 60 -15.04 1.78 -6.39
CA ILE A 60 -14.61 3.08 -6.89
C ILE A 60 -15.74 4.08 -6.75
N VAL A 61 -15.47 5.20 -6.08
CA VAL A 61 -16.41 6.31 -5.90
C VAL A 61 -15.85 7.60 -6.51
N ASN A 62 -14.55 7.86 -6.37
CA ASN A 62 -13.96 9.19 -6.62
C ASN A 62 -12.79 9.22 -7.64
N ALA A 63 -12.71 8.27 -8.57
CA ALA A 63 -11.58 8.21 -9.51
C ALA A 63 -11.69 9.22 -10.67
N ALA A 64 -11.29 10.47 -10.39
CA ALA A 64 -11.14 11.52 -11.39
C ALA A 64 -9.83 11.39 -12.19
N GLY A 65 -9.82 11.92 -13.42
CA GLY A 65 -8.64 11.95 -14.31
C GLY A 65 -8.51 10.77 -15.28
N ALA A 66 -9.55 9.94 -15.44
CA ALA A 66 -9.54 8.81 -16.38
C ALA A 66 -9.47 9.25 -17.85
N GLU A 67 -8.41 8.88 -18.56
CA GLU A 67 -8.25 9.14 -20.00
C GLU A 67 -7.46 8.05 -20.73
N GLY A 68 -7.59 8.02 -22.06
CA GLY A 68 -6.77 7.19 -22.95
C GLY A 68 -7.00 5.68 -22.85
N ALA A 69 -5.97 4.91 -23.22
CA ALA A 69 -6.01 3.45 -23.22
C ALA A 69 -5.98 2.87 -21.79
N VAL A 70 -6.74 1.80 -21.59
CA VAL A 70 -6.81 1.04 -20.34
C VAL A 70 -5.79 -0.10 -20.31
N GLN A 71 -5.34 -0.47 -19.12
CA GLN A 71 -4.50 -1.64 -18.86
C GLN A 71 -4.72 -2.14 -17.43
N ASP A 72 -4.36 -3.39 -17.14
CA ASP A 72 -4.40 -3.90 -15.76
C ASP A 72 -3.19 -3.38 -14.95
N MET A 73 -3.43 -3.01 -13.69
CA MET A 73 -2.43 -2.37 -12.81
C MET A 73 -2.48 -2.97 -11.40
N ALA A 74 -1.36 -3.53 -10.91
CA ALA A 74 -1.23 -3.98 -9.52
C ALA A 74 -0.47 -2.94 -8.68
N TYR A 75 -0.90 -2.74 -7.44
CA TYR A 75 -0.40 -1.68 -6.56
C TYR A 75 0.27 -2.22 -5.30
N VAL A 76 1.34 -1.54 -4.88
CA VAL A 76 1.84 -1.66 -3.50
C VAL A 76 0.99 -0.74 -2.63
N VAL A 77 0.31 -1.31 -1.64
CA VAL A 77 -0.47 -0.57 -0.66
C VAL A 77 0.38 -0.39 0.59
N ASN A 78 0.48 0.83 1.11
CA ASN A 78 1.07 1.08 2.42
C ASN A 78 -0.01 1.53 3.41
N GLU A 79 -0.04 0.87 4.56
CA GLU A 79 -0.98 1.15 5.64
C GLU A 79 -0.22 1.59 6.88
N ALA A 80 -0.73 2.61 7.58
CA ALA A 80 -0.23 3.04 8.86
C ALA A 80 -1.35 3.13 9.90
N ILE A 81 -1.12 2.53 11.06
CA ILE A 81 -1.99 2.61 12.24
C ILE A 81 -1.27 3.46 13.30
N TYR A 82 -1.94 4.51 13.77
CA TYR A 82 -1.42 5.44 14.77
C TYR A 82 -2.05 5.17 16.14
N ASP A 83 -1.34 5.51 17.22
CA ASP A 83 -1.94 5.54 18.56
C ASP A 83 -3.02 6.63 18.70
N LYS A 84 -3.91 6.48 19.69
CA LYS A 84 -5.02 7.40 19.95
C LYS A 84 -4.61 8.85 20.23
N ASP A 85 -3.39 9.06 20.72
CA ASP A 85 -2.91 10.36 21.18
C ASP A 85 -2.19 11.12 20.05
N PHE A 86 -1.83 10.43 18.97
CA PHE A 86 -1.15 10.94 17.77
C PHE A 86 0.18 11.65 18.06
N TYR A 87 0.73 11.42 19.26
CA TYR A 87 1.75 12.29 19.86
C TYR A 87 3.11 12.17 19.19
N LEU A 88 3.36 11.05 18.50
CA LEU A 88 4.56 10.79 17.74
C LEU A 88 4.19 10.09 16.42
N ILE A 89 4.44 10.76 15.29
CA ILE A 89 4.42 10.12 13.96
C ILE A 89 5.38 8.91 13.93
N ASN A 90 6.41 8.94 14.77
CA ASN A 90 7.41 7.90 14.98
C ASN A 90 6.87 6.66 15.72
N ASN A 91 5.65 6.64 16.28
CA ASN A 91 5.07 5.47 16.95
C ASN A 91 4.08 4.66 16.07
N ARG A 92 3.80 5.10 14.83
CA ARG A 92 2.88 4.41 13.91
C ARG A 92 3.47 3.10 13.34
N LYS A 93 2.74 1.98 13.39
CA LYS A 93 3.14 0.77 12.65
C LYS A 93 2.88 1.01 11.17
N VAL A 94 3.83 0.72 10.28
CA VAL A 94 3.66 0.87 8.82
C VAL A 94 3.94 -0.43 8.08
N ARG A 95 2.92 -0.96 7.39
CA ARG A 95 3.06 -2.17 6.56
C ARG A 95 2.91 -1.85 5.08
N TYR A 96 3.71 -2.53 4.27
CA TYR A 96 3.72 -2.47 2.81
C TYR A 96 3.29 -3.81 2.25
N PHE A 97 2.12 -3.84 1.61
CA PHE A 97 1.51 -5.02 1.00
C PHE A 97 1.76 -4.97 -0.51
N GLN A 98 2.65 -5.83 -1.02
CA GLN A 98 3.00 -5.85 -2.44
C GLN A 98 1.91 -6.56 -3.27
N SER A 99 1.37 -5.88 -4.29
CA SER A 99 0.35 -6.43 -5.20
C SER A 99 -0.95 -6.87 -4.51
N PHE A 100 -1.34 -6.23 -3.41
CA PHE A 100 -2.60 -6.54 -2.73
C PHE A 100 -3.84 -6.20 -3.59
N LEU A 101 -3.83 -5.00 -4.16
CA LEU A 101 -4.89 -4.47 -5.02
C LEU A 101 -4.44 -4.55 -6.47
N CYS A 102 -5.23 -5.20 -7.31
CA CYS A 102 -5.14 -5.08 -8.76
C CYS A 102 -6.39 -4.40 -9.32
N VAL A 103 -6.19 -3.43 -10.20
CA VAL A 103 -7.26 -2.69 -10.88
C VAL A 103 -7.27 -3.11 -12.34
N ARG A 104 -8.33 -3.80 -12.76
CA ARG A 104 -8.59 -4.13 -14.17
C ARG A 104 -9.10 -2.92 -14.92
N ASN A 105 -8.80 -2.88 -16.22
CA ASN A 105 -9.20 -1.80 -17.13
C ASN A 105 -8.83 -0.40 -16.60
N HIS A 106 -7.73 -0.28 -15.86
CA HIS A 106 -7.29 0.98 -15.26
C HIS A 106 -6.85 1.97 -16.36
N PRO A 107 -7.51 3.14 -16.52
CA PRO A 107 -7.15 4.13 -17.53
C PRO A 107 -5.90 4.92 -17.13
N LYS A 108 -5.37 5.74 -18.05
CA LYS A 108 -4.31 6.71 -17.70
C LYS A 108 -4.90 7.89 -16.93
N GLY A 109 -4.04 8.68 -16.29
CA GLY A 109 -4.38 9.91 -15.58
C GLY A 109 -5.04 9.75 -14.20
N VAL A 110 -5.48 8.55 -13.81
CA VAL A 110 -6.02 8.29 -12.47
C VAL A 110 -4.98 8.55 -11.40
N ARG A 111 -5.34 9.35 -10.39
CA ARG A 111 -4.46 9.66 -9.25
C ARG A 111 -4.58 8.59 -8.16
N SER A 112 -3.44 7.99 -7.78
CA SER A 112 -3.32 6.97 -6.72
C SER A 112 -3.98 7.39 -5.39
N LEU A 113 -4.01 8.70 -5.09
CA LEU A 113 -4.67 9.27 -3.92
C LEU A 113 -6.18 8.96 -3.85
N PHE A 114 -6.89 8.98 -4.98
CA PHE A 114 -8.34 8.70 -5.00
C PHE A 114 -8.61 7.22 -4.75
N LEU A 115 -7.86 6.33 -5.42
CA LEU A 115 -7.91 4.89 -5.20
C LEU A 115 -7.53 4.51 -3.75
N SER A 116 -6.65 5.28 -3.11
CA SER A 116 -6.33 5.12 -1.68
C SER A 116 -7.53 5.40 -0.78
N GLY A 117 -8.30 6.46 -1.09
CA GLY A 117 -9.54 6.79 -0.39
C GLY A 117 -10.65 5.79 -0.63
N ASP A 118 -10.82 5.33 -1.87
CA ASP A 118 -11.78 4.26 -2.23
C ASP A 118 -11.47 2.96 -1.47
N LEU A 119 -10.19 2.56 -1.42
CA LEU A 119 -9.72 1.38 -0.67
C LEU A 119 -9.92 1.52 0.86
N ALA A 120 -9.59 2.68 1.42
CA ALA A 120 -9.80 2.97 2.85
C ALA A 120 -11.29 2.92 3.23
N ASN A 121 -12.17 3.45 2.37
CA ASN A 121 -13.61 3.41 2.59
C ASN A 121 -14.15 1.98 2.50
N ALA A 122 -13.82 1.25 1.42
CA ALA A 122 -14.39 -0.06 1.15
C ALA A 122 -13.97 -1.15 2.17
N LEU A 123 -12.83 -0.98 2.84
CA LEU A 123 -12.34 -1.85 3.93
C LEU A 123 -12.70 -1.36 5.35
N GLU A 124 -13.48 -0.27 5.46
CA GLU A 124 -13.83 0.36 6.74
C GLU A 124 -12.59 0.76 7.57
N LEU A 125 -11.55 1.25 6.87
CA LEU A 125 -10.29 1.78 7.39
C LEU A 125 -10.23 3.32 7.36
N ASN A 126 -11.33 3.96 6.97
CA ASN A 126 -11.47 5.40 6.92
C ASN A 126 -11.51 6.00 8.35
N ASN A 127 -11.23 7.30 8.46
CA ASN A 127 -11.17 7.98 9.76
C ASN A 127 -12.52 8.43 10.33
N LEU A 128 -13.63 8.16 9.63
CA LEU A 128 -14.99 8.47 10.08
C LEU A 128 -15.64 7.28 10.83
N GLY A 129 -15.16 6.05 10.58
CA GLY A 129 -15.61 4.84 11.25
C GLY A 129 -15.21 4.76 12.73
N ARG A 130 -15.99 4.01 13.51
CA ARG A 130 -15.66 3.70 14.91
C ARG A 130 -14.47 2.75 14.97
N LYS A 131 -13.41 3.13 15.70
CA LYS A 131 -12.21 2.32 15.89
C LYS A 131 -12.17 1.63 17.27
N PRO A 132 -11.37 0.56 17.43
CA PRO A 132 -11.04 -0.02 18.73
C PRO A 132 -10.41 0.99 19.70
N ALA A 133 -10.49 0.70 20.99
CA ALA A 133 -9.87 1.54 22.01
C ALA A 133 -8.33 1.56 21.86
N GLY A 134 -7.72 2.74 22.03
CA GLY A 134 -6.28 2.93 21.85
C GLY A 134 -5.82 3.21 20.41
N ILE A 135 -6.70 3.02 19.41
CA ILE A 135 -6.39 3.28 18.00
C ILE A 135 -6.79 4.71 17.62
N GLY A 136 -5.84 5.46 17.09
CA GLY A 136 -6.03 6.81 16.57
C GLY A 136 -6.39 6.81 15.09
N PRO A 137 -5.92 7.80 14.32
CA PRO A 137 -6.06 7.78 12.88
C PRO A 137 -5.47 6.52 12.22
N THR A 138 -6.03 6.17 11.08
CA THR A 138 -5.52 5.15 10.15
C THR A 138 -5.20 5.83 8.82
N SER A 139 -4.21 5.34 8.10
CA SER A 139 -3.82 5.88 6.79
C SER A 139 -3.51 4.75 5.83
N VAL A 140 -4.38 4.56 4.84
CA VAL A 140 -4.13 3.68 3.69
C VAL A 140 -3.71 4.56 2.54
N ASN A 141 -2.58 4.25 1.92
CA ASN A 141 -2.12 4.92 0.71
C ASN A 141 -1.67 3.87 -0.30
N ILE A 142 -1.83 4.20 -1.57
CA ILE A 142 -1.21 3.47 -2.67
C ILE A 142 0.15 4.13 -2.92
N SER A 143 1.21 3.33 -2.84
CA SER A 143 2.59 3.78 -3.03
C SER A 143 2.74 4.45 -4.40
N GLY A 144 3.55 5.50 -4.49
CA GLY A 144 3.77 6.28 -5.72
C GLY A 144 3.46 7.77 -5.60
N GLY A 145 2.56 8.17 -4.69
CA GLY A 145 2.19 9.57 -4.50
C GLY A 145 1.61 10.19 -5.78
N ASP A 146 2.23 11.25 -6.30
CA ASP A 146 1.88 11.87 -7.59
C ASP A 146 2.55 11.20 -8.81
N ARG A 147 3.22 10.05 -8.64
CA ARG A 147 3.78 9.23 -9.74
C ARG A 147 2.95 7.96 -9.96
N ALA A 148 3.15 7.34 -11.13
CA ALA A 148 2.55 6.03 -11.44
C ALA A 148 2.97 4.98 -10.41
N GLY A 149 2.05 4.68 -9.50
CA GLY A 149 2.28 3.86 -8.30
C GLY A 149 2.03 2.36 -8.46
N GLY A 150 1.43 1.99 -9.59
CA GLY A 150 1.15 0.61 -9.93
C GLY A 150 2.09 0.09 -11.01
N VAL A 151 2.27 -1.23 -11.01
CA VAL A 151 2.98 -1.97 -12.06
C VAL A 151 1.97 -2.52 -13.04
N ALA A 152 2.20 -2.30 -14.33
CA ALA A 152 1.40 -2.91 -15.39
C ALA A 152 1.57 -4.43 -15.37
N THR A 153 0.50 -5.17 -15.13
CA THR A 153 0.50 -6.63 -15.01
C THR A 153 -0.92 -7.16 -15.17
N THR A 154 -1.11 -8.39 -15.63
CA THR A 154 -2.44 -9.01 -15.71
C THR A 154 -3.00 -9.28 -14.31
N CYS A 155 -4.23 -8.85 -14.04
CA CYS A 155 -4.89 -9.09 -12.76
C CYS A 155 -5.33 -10.56 -12.63
N ASP A 156 -4.53 -11.33 -11.88
CA ASP A 156 -4.68 -12.76 -11.60
C ASP A 156 -5.28 -12.98 -10.20
N PRO A 157 -6.48 -13.58 -10.06
CA PRO A 157 -7.13 -13.78 -8.76
C PRO A 157 -6.41 -14.78 -7.86
N ALA A 158 -5.49 -15.60 -8.37
CA ALA A 158 -4.66 -16.48 -7.54
C ALA A 158 -3.53 -15.72 -6.82
N LYS A 159 -3.16 -14.52 -7.31
CA LYS A 159 -2.04 -13.71 -6.81
C LYS A 159 -2.45 -12.42 -6.13
N HIS A 160 -3.59 -11.83 -6.53
CA HIS A 160 -4.06 -10.55 -6.02
C HIS A 160 -5.27 -10.79 -5.09
N PRO A 161 -5.14 -10.55 -3.76
CA PRO A 161 -6.23 -10.72 -2.80
C PRO A 161 -7.49 -9.90 -3.12
N LEU A 162 -7.33 -8.75 -3.77
CA LEU A 162 -8.41 -7.89 -4.23
C LEU A 162 -8.22 -7.51 -5.69
N ILE A 163 -9.20 -7.83 -6.52
CA ILE A 163 -9.33 -7.31 -7.90
C ILE A 163 -10.58 -6.45 -7.98
N VAL A 164 -10.43 -5.24 -8.49
CA VAL A 164 -11.54 -4.32 -8.81
C VAL A 164 -11.50 -4.00 -10.29
N ASP A 165 -12.65 -3.91 -10.94
CA ASP A 165 -12.75 -3.45 -12.32
C ASP A 165 -13.05 -1.95 -12.34
N TYR A 166 -12.19 -1.19 -13.03
CA TYR A 166 -12.34 0.25 -13.13
C TYR A 166 -13.57 0.64 -13.94
N SER A 167 -13.88 -0.09 -15.02
CA SER A 167 -14.95 0.27 -15.96
C SER A 167 -16.34 0.19 -15.32
N SER A 168 -16.58 -0.80 -14.45
CA SER A 168 -17.82 -0.93 -13.67
C SER A 168 -17.75 -0.27 -12.28
N GLY A 169 -16.57 0.11 -11.81
CA GLY A 169 -16.32 0.70 -10.49
C GLY A 169 -16.55 -0.27 -9.32
N LYS A 170 -16.49 -1.58 -9.57
CA LYS A 170 -16.89 -2.64 -8.63
C LYS A 170 -15.75 -3.58 -8.28
N VAL A 171 -15.88 -4.24 -7.13
CA VAL A 171 -15.07 -5.42 -6.80
C VAL A 171 -15.38 -6.53 -7.80
N GLU A 172 -14.36 -7.03 -8.48
CA GLU A 172 -14.49 -8.19 -9.37
C GLU A 172 -14.29 -9.47 -8.57
N SER A 173 -13.20 -9.58 -7.80
CA SER A 173 -12.91 -10.73 -6.96
C SER A 173 -12.26 -10.35 -5.63
N VAL A 174 -12.56 -11.15 -4.61
CA VAL A 174 -11.89 -11.17 -3.32
C VAL A 174 -11.38 -12.59 -3.10
N ASN A 175 -10.07 -12.78 -2.94
CA ASN A 175 -9.49 -14.10 -2.70
C ASN A 175 -8.59 -14.12 -1.46
N PRO A 176 -9.10 -14.63 -0.32
CA PRO A 176 -8.30 -14.78 0.90
C PRO A 176 -7.11 -15.73 0.74
N LEU A 177 -7.19 -16.72 -0.17
CA LEU A 177 -6.09 -17.68 -0.38
C LEU A 177 -4.88 -17.00 -1.04
N ALA A 178 -5.08 -15.93 -1.82
CA ALA A 178 -3.98 -15.17 -2.40
C ALA A 178 -3.11 -14.48 -1.32
N LEU A 179 -3.65 -14.25 -0.11
CA LEU A 179 -2.86 -13.75 1.03
C LEU A 179 -1.67 -14.68 1.34
N GLN A 180 -1.77 -16.00 1.10
CA GLN A 180 -0.66 -16.93 1.32
C GLN A 180 0.58 -16.63 0.46
N THR A 181 0.39 -15.92 -0.66
CA THR A 181 1.45 -15.51 -1.60
C THR A 181 1.82 -14.03 -1.47
N LEU A 182 1.11 -13.29 -0.62
CA LEU A 182 1.29 -11.85 -0.46
C LEU A 182 2.55 -11.55 0.34
N HIS A 183 3.40 -10.68 -0.19
CA HIS A 183 4.60 -10.23 0.50
C HIS A 183 4.28 -8.96 1.28
N VAL A 184 4.42 -9.03 2.61
CA VAL A 184 4.18 -7.92 3.54
C VAL A 184 5.46 -7.58 4.27
N TYR A 185 5.80 -6.28 4.30
CA TYR A 185 7.00 -5.79 4.96
C TYR A 185 6.68 -4.64 5.91
N GLU A 186 7.29 -4.65 7.08
CA GLU A 186 7.27 -3.56 8.06
C GLU A 186 8.63 -2.84 8.03
N LEU A 187 8.63 -1.50 7.98
CA LEU A 187 9.87 -0.73 8.11
C LEU A 187 10.12 -0.44 9.59
N PRO A 188 11.35 -0.63 10.10
CA PRO A 188 11.65 -0.38 11.50
C PRO A 188 11.46 1.10 11.86
N TYR A 189 11.12 1.29 13.13
CA TYR A 189 10.92 2.58 13.76
C TYR A 189 12.22 3.38 13.92
N ASN A 190 12.14 4.70 13.70
CA ASN A 190 13.20 5.69 13.95
C ASN A 190 12.74 6.72 15.00
#